data_AF-A0A5C4L8Q0-F1
#
_entry.id   AF-A0A5C4L8Q0-F1
#
_cell.length_a   1.000
_cell.length_b   1.000
_cell.length_c   1.000
_cell.angle_alpha   90.00
_cell.angle_beta   90.00
_cell.angle_gamma   90.00
#
_symmetry.space_group_name_H-M   'P 1'
#
loop_
_entity.id
_entity.type
_entity.pdbx_description
1 polymer ?
#
loop_
_entity_poly.entity_id
_entity_poly.type
_entity_poly.pdbx_seq_one_letter_code
_entity_poly.pdbx_strand_id
1 'polypeptide(L)'
;MSITVDWFWTPEPDGRSRVRQVYCDDKLIGRVRRRQKDKDGLIQEWFIAERLEGAFYTPVNGEHPTFKAALNRFTMHGVAR
;
A
#
# COMPACT_ATOMS: atom_id res chain seq x y z
N MET A 1 -12.70 13.51 4.59
CA MET A 1 -12.17 12.24 4.08
C MET A 1 -11.01 11.85 4.99
N SER A 2 -11.29 10.99 5.97
CA SER A 2 -10.28 10.51 6.91
C SER A 2 -9.66 9.24 6.35
N ILE A 3 -8.34 9.22 6.15
CA ILE A 3 -7.61 8.02 5.76
C ILE A 3 -7.05 7.35 7.01
N THR A 4 -7.45 6.11 7.24
CA THR A 4 -6.91 5.25 8.30
C THR A 4 -6.26 4.03 7.69
N VAL A 5 -5.37 3.39 8.45
CA VAL A 5 -4.63 2.21 8.01
C VAL A 5 -4.59 1.18 9.13
N ASP A 6 -4.39 -0.08 8.77
CA ASP A 6 -4.15 -1.11 9.78
C ASP A 6 -2.95 -0.75 10.66
N TRP A 7 -3.09 -1.03 11.96
CA TRP A 7 -2.03 -0.85 12.93
C TRP A 7 -0.84 -1.77 12.67
N PHE A 8 -1.09 -2.97 12.14
CA PHE A 8 -0.07 -4.01 11.96
C PHE A 8 0.20 -4.28 10.48
N TRP A 9 1.44 -4.65 10.20
CA TRP A 9 1.86 -5.13 8.88
C TRP A 9 1.58 -6.63 8.79
N THR A 10 0.58 -7.00 8.00
CA THR A 10 0.21 -8.41 7.78
C THR A 10 1.12 -9.04 6.73
N PRO A 11 1.75 -10.20 7.01
CA PRO A 11 2.57 -10.89 6.01
C PRO A 11 1.71 -11.42 4.86
N GLU A 12 2.19 -11.29 3.62
CA GLU A 12 1.60 -11.96 2.46
C GLU A 12 2.19 -13.38 2.31
N PRO A 13 1.50 -14.29 1.59
CA PRO A 13 1.96 -15.67 1.39
C PRO A 13 3.33 -15.82 0.72
N ASP A 14 3.83 -14.77 0.06
CA ASP A 14 5.15 -14.78 -0.59
C ASP A 14 6.33 -14.68 0.40
N GLY A 15 6.06 -14.48 1.70
CA GLY A 15 7.05 -14.41 2.77
C GLY A 15 7.98 -13.19 2.72
N ARG A 16 7.83 -12.31 1.72
CA ARG A 16 8.72 -11.16 1.47
C ARG A 16 7.97 -9.84 1.50
N SER A 17 6.65 -9.89 1.34
CA SER A 17 5.79 -8.73 1.36
C SER A 17 5.01 -8.66 2.64
N ARG A 18 4.71 -7.43 3.03
CA ARG A 18 3.72 -7.16 4.06
C ARG A 18 2.73 -6.12 3.58
N VAL A 19 1.51 -6.17 4.06
CA VAL A 19 0.46 -5.23 3.67
C VAL A 19 -0.12 -4.52 4.89
N ARG A 20 -0.58 -3.30 4.66
CA ARG A 20 -1.51 -2.59 5.53
C ARG A 20 -2.71 -2.18 4.72
N GLN A 21 -3.91 -2.57 5.15
CA GLN A 21 -5.13 -2.09 4.53
C GLN A 21 -5.27 -0.58 4.74
N VAL A 22 -5.88 0.08 3.77
CA VAL A 22 -6.15 1.52 3.76
C VAL A 22 -7.65 1.70 3.68
N TYR A 23 -8.17 2.46 4.64
CA TYR A 23 -9.59 2.77 4.74
C TYR A 23 -9.81 4.26 4.56
N CYS A 24 -10.96 4.60 3.99
CA CYS A 24 -11.45 5.95 3.90
C CYS A 24 -12.84 6.00 4.53
N ASP A 25 -13.00 6.82 5.57
CA ASP A 25 -14.26 6.93 6.30
C ASP A 25 -14.82 5.51 6.65
N ASP A 26 -13.94 4.67 7.23
CA ASP A 26 -14.15 3.27 7.62
C ASP A 26 -14.45 2.27 6.49
N LYS A 27 -14.41 2.70 5.22
CA LYS A 27 -14.54 1.82 4.06
C LYS A 27 -13.19 1.39 3.55
N LEU A 28 -13.00 0.09 3.32
CA LEU A 28 -11.80 -0.44 2.70
C LEU A 28 -11.69 0.06 1.25
N ILE A 29 -10.63 0.81 0.94
CA ILE A 29 -10.39 1.36 -0.41
C ILE A 29 -9.15 0.78 -1.10
N GLY A 30 -8.32 0.04 -0.36
CA GLY A 30 -7.09 -0.52 -0.89
C GLY A 30 -6.13 -0.95 0.19
N ARG A 31 -4.87 -1.08 -0.17
CA ARG A 31 -3.78 -1.41 0.75
C ARG A 31 -2.46 -0.80 0.27
N VAL A 32 -1.51 -0.67 1.18
CA VAL A 32 -0.11 -0.44 0.83
C VAL A 32 0.64 -1.74 1.05
N ARG A 33 1.32 -2.21 0.00
CA ARG A 33 2.21 -3.36 0.04
C ARG A 33 3.65 -2.90 0.20
N ARG A 34 4.31 -3.35 1.26
CA ARG A 34 5.75 -3.23 1.48
C ARG A 34 6.47 -4.41 0.83
N ARG A 35 7.48 -4.13 0.01
CA ARG A 35 8.39 -5.09 -0.60
C ARG A 35 9.78 -4.90 -0.04
N GLN A 36 10.48 -6.00 0.24
CA GLN A 36 11.87 -5.99 0.65
C GLN A 36 12.66 -6.96 -0.23
N LYS A 37 13.85 -6.55 -0.64
CA LYS A 37 14.79 -7.39 -1.39
C LYS A 37 16.19 -7.17 -0.85
N ASP A 38 16.88 -8.26 -0.54
CA ASP A 38 18.31 -8.22 -0.30
C ASP A 38 19.05 -8.10 -1.64
N LYS A 39 19.91 -7.09 -1.74
CA LYS A 39 20.84 -6.92 -2.85
C LYS A 39 22.22 -6.65 -2.28
N ASP A 40 23.10 -7.64 -2.37
CA ASP A 40 24.50 -7.55 -1.93
C ASP A 40 24.65 -7.14 -0.44
N GLY A 41 23.74 -7.63 0.43
CA GLY A 41 23.73 -7.31 1.85
C GLY A 41 23.07 -5.97 2.19
N LEU A 42 22.55 -5.25 1.20
CA LEU A 42 21.70 -4.07 1.39
C LEU A 42 20.23 -4.45 1.22
N ILE A 43 19.44 -4.22 2.27
CA ILE A 43 17.99 -4.38 2.20
C ILE A 43 17.41 -3.17 1.45
N GLN A 44 16.97 -3.40 0.21
CA GLN A 44 16.16 -2.44 -0.53
C GLN A 44 14.69 -2.62 -0.15
N GLU A 45 14.05 -1.53 0.26
CA GLU A 45 12.65 -1.49 0.63
C GLU A 45 11.89 -0.50 -0.27
N TRP A 46 10.72 -0.90 -0.74
CA TRP A 46 9.79 -0.03 -1.46
C TRP A 46 8.35 -0.38 -1.16
N PHE A 47 7.45 0.53 -1.52
CA PHE A 47 6.04 0.47 -1.21
C PHE A 47 5.21 0.64 -2.48
N ILE A 48 4.14 -0.14 -2.59
CA ILE A 48 3.21 -0.08 -3.71
C ILE A 48 1.83 0.23 -3.13
N ALA A 49 1.21 1.32 -3.59
CA ALA A 49 -0.18 1.59 -3.29
C ALA A 49 -1.04 0.72 -4.21
N GLU A 50 -2.03 0.03 -3.66
CA GLU A 50 -2.94 -0.82 -4.43
C GLU A 50 -4.39 -0.45 -4.09
N ARG A 51 -5.19 -0.08 -5.09
CA ARG A 51 -6.61 0.22 -4.91
C ARG A 51 -7.42 -1.06 -4.97
N LEU A 52 -8.44 -1.14 -4.12
CA LEU A 52 -9.42 -2.22 -4.21
C LEU A 52 -10.43 -1.88 -5.32
N GLU A 53 -10.47 -2.71 -6.36
CA GLU A 53 -11.38 -2.62 -7.50
C GLU A 53 -12.14 -3.95 -7.61
N GLY A 54 -13.40 -3.94 -7.16
CA GLY A 54 -14.18 -5.17 -6.99
C GLY A 54 -13.52 -6.09 -5.95
N ALA A 55 -13.04 -7.25 -6.41
CA ALA A 55 -12.34 -8.24 -5.58
C ALA A 55 -10.81 -8.20 -5.72
N PHE A 56 -10.26 -7.28 -6.54
CA PHE A 56 -8.85 -7.26 -6.90
C PHE A 56 -8.14 -6.02 -6.39
N TYR A 57 -6.85 -6.17 -6.07
CA TYR A 57 -5.97 -5.06 -5.71
C TYR A 57 -5.13 -4.66 -6.92
N THR A 58 -5.35 -3.46 -7.44
CA THR A 58 -4.66 -2.91 -8.62
C THR A 58 -3.62 -1.88 -8.19
N PRO A 59 -2.33 -2.01 -8.59
CA PRO A 59 -1.30 -1.01 -8.28
C PRO A 59 -1.64 0.38 -8.81
N VAL A 60 -1.37 1.41 -8.02
CA VAL A 60 -1.59 2.81 -8.35
C VAL A 60 -0.28 3.56 -8.29
N ASN A 61 0.15 4.12 -9.44
CA ASN A 61 1.35 4.95 -9.58
C ASN A 61 2.69 4.30 -9.19
N GLY A 62 2.80 2.98 -9.35
CA GLY A 62 4.08 2.26 -9.29
C GLY A 62 4.70 2.15 -7.90
N GLU A 63 6.03 2.14 -7.86
CA GLU A 63 6.82 1.91 -6.65
C GLU A 63 7.20 3.24 -5.98
N HIS A 64 7.21 3.22 -4.65
CA HIS A 64 7.46 4.39 -3.83
C HIS A 64 8.53 4.10 -2.76
N PRO A 65 9.43 5.06 -2.48
CA PRO A 65 10.51 4.86 -1.52
C PRO A 65 10.03 4.89 -0.07
N THR A 66 8.82 5.38 0.21
CA THR A 66 8.28 5.47 1.58
C THR A 66 6.80 5.10 1.64
N PHE A 67 6.39 4.57 2.79
CA PHE A 67 4.99 4.29 3.10
C PHE A 67 4.10 5.52 2.91
N LYS A 68 4.53 6.69 3.40
CA LYS A 68 3.78 7.95 3.28
C LYS A 68 3.59 8.36 1.82
N ALA A 69 4.62 8.21 0.98
CA ALA A 69 4.51 8.51 -0.45
C ALA A 69 3.49 7.59 -1.15
N ALA A 70 3.46 6.31 -0.80
CA ALA A 70 2.43 5.38 -1.29
C ALA A 70 1.04 5.73 -0.75
N LEU A 71 0.90 6.01 0.56
CA LEU A 71 -0.38 6.34 1.18
C LEU A 71 -1.00 7.62 0.58
N ASN A 72 -0.17 8.62 0.27
CA ASN A 72 -0.62 9.85 -0.38
C ASN A 72 -1.25 9.61 -1.76
N ARG A 73 -1.07 8.44 -2.38
CA ARG A 73 -1.76 8.11 -3.64
C ARG A 73 -3.25 7.91 -3.47
N PHE A 74 -3.71 7.52 -2.28
CA PHE A 74 -5.13 7.42 -1.98
C PHE A 74 -5.79 8.79 -1.75
N THR A 75 -5.05 9.78 -1.26
CA THR A 75 -5.56 11.14 -1.04
C THR A 75 -5.55 11.99 -2.30
N MET A 76 -4.55 11.82 -3.17
CA MET A 76 -4.43 12.60 -4.42
C MET A 76 -5.40 12.13 -5.52
N HIS A 77 -5.73 10.83 -5.57
CA HIS A 77 -6.60 10.26 -6.62
C HIS A 77 -8.06 10.06 -6.18
N GLY A 78 -8.41 10.46 -4.95
CA GLY A 78 -9.77 10.40 -4.39
C GLY A 78 -10.73 11.51 -4.87
N VAL A 79 -10.33 12.33 -5.85
CA VAL A 79 -11.13 13.47 -6.37
C VAL A 79 -11.68 13.22 -7.79
N ALA A 80 -11.67 11.98 -8.29
CA ALA A 80 -12.51 11.62 -9.43
C ALA A 80 -13.83 11.05 -8.87
N ARG A 81 -14.74 11.96 -8.54
CA ARG A 81 -16.14 11.70 -8.19
C ARG A 81 -16.95 11.38 -9.45
#